data_AF-A0A3D0F4T8-F1
#
_entry.id   AF-A0A3D0F4T8-F1
#
_cell.length_a   1.000
_cell.length_b   1.000
_cell.length_c   1.000
_cell.angle_alpha   90.00
_cell.angle_beta   90.00
_cell.angle_gamma   90.00
#
_symmetry.space_group_name_H-M   'P 1'
#
loop_
_entity.id
_entity.type
_entity.pdbx_description
1 polymer ?
#
loop_
_entity_poly.entity_id
_entity_poly.type
_entity_poly.pdbx_seq_one_letter_code
_entity_poly.pdbx_strand_id
1 'polypeptide(L)'
;MNHNSEKQKEFVNRRIQPNLKVSKVGIVSRDYRYEFNGHADFSSNLEKLLNILDREGCDVILFSLFSFRTRQGFSIKKYFANLINIKLVIFETFQFDERNIYKPIGNYAYHKDHKINKWNEYKYQQKFGSLSEISNEDIGNFVKDELPLRIFGNSILLICGETNGVKYTKAFKKIEDIYRLRKAIPADVKIILNPIHDRMTRFEMKLKRIYLSQNKRWVISVWNKGKEDKSRKVRDGVNPAWSVYHNGIEVKIKPIESDLNYEIGIIDTIDR
;
A
#
# COMPACT_ATOMS: atom_id res chain seq x y z
N MET A 1 -7.68 3.72 -33.00
CA MET A 1 -7.15 4.90 -32.29
C MET A 1 -8.18 5.33 -31.24
N ASN A 2 -7.72 5.75 -30.06
CA ASN A 2 -8.47 6.52 -29.04
C ASN A 2 -9.62 5.85 -28.25
N HIS A 3 -9.32 4.80 -27.48
CA HIS A 3 -10.10 4.48 -26.25
C HIS A 3 -9.27 4.52 -24.96
N ASN A 4 -7.93 4.64 -25.07
CA ASN A 4 -7.03 4.79 -23.92
C ASN A 4 -6.79 6.25 -23.49
N SER A 5 -7.13 7.23 -24.34
CA SER A 5 -6.85 8.65 -24.05
C SER A 5 -7.89 9.31 -23.14
N GLU A 6 -9.10 8.76 -23.01
CA GLU A 6 -10.14 9.32 -22.14
C GLU A 6 -9.96 8.89 -20.67
N LYS A 7 -9.55 7.65 -20.40
CA LYS A 7 -9.23 7.19 -19.03
C LYS A 7 -8.00 7.90 -18.44
N GLN A 8 -7.07 8.39 -19.27
CA GLN A 8 -5.92 9.17 -18.80
C GLN A 8 -6.28 10.61 -18.41
N LYS A 9 -7.39 11.16 -18.93
CA LYS A 9 -7.80 12.56 -18.65
C LYS A 9 -8.46 12.76 -17.28
N GLU A 10 -8.89 11.71 -16.59
CA GLU A 10 -9.51 11.80 -15.26
C GLU A 10 -8.51 12.06 -14.12
N PHE A 11 -7.20 12.06 -14.40
CA PHE A 11 -6.12 12.15 -13.40
C PHE A 11 -5.43 13.53 -13.30
N VAL A 12 -6.04 14.58 -13.87
CA VAL A 12 -5.39 15.88 -14.14
C VAL A 12 -5.65 16.96 -13.07
N ASN A 13 -6.12 16.62 -11.87
CA ASN A 13 -6.20 17.59 -10.76
C ASN A 13 -5.10 17.38 -9.71
N ARG A 14 -3.84 17.30 -10.19
CA ARG A 14 -2.61 17.09 -9.38
C ARG A 14 -2.10 18.39 -8.73
N ARG A 15 -2.99 19.19 -8.13
CA ARG A 15 -2.67 20.60 -7.85
C ARG A 15 -1.67 20.83 -6.70
N ILE A 16 -1.51 19.92 -5.73
CA ILE A 16 -0.49 20.05 -4.67
C ILE A 16 -0.05 18.65 -4.20
N GLN A 17 1.25 18.37 -4.28
CA GLN A 17 1.84 17.21 -3.63
C GLN A 17 1.87 17.41 -2.11
N PRO A 18 1.27 16.51 -1.31
CA PRO A 18 1.23 16.70 0.14
C PRO A 18 2.64 16.61 0.74
N ASN A 19 2.94 17.55 1.64
CA ASN A 19 4.18 17.56 2.41
C ASN A 19 3.90 17.07 3.84
N LEU A 20 3.76 15.75 4.00
CA LEU A 20 3.50 15.12 5.29
C LEU A 20 4.80 14.62 5.94
N LYS A 21 4.95 14.88 7.23
CA LYS A 21 5.96 14.21 8.06
C LYS A 21 5.33 12.99 8.70
N VAL A 22 5.50 11.84 8.05
CA VAL A 22 5.06 10.53 8.55
C VAL A 22 6.03 10.04 9.62
N SER A 23 5.47 9.61 10.74
CA SER A 23 6.19 9.21 11.94
C SER A 23 5.64 7.95 12.60
N LYS A 24 4.36 7.61 12.37
CA LYS A 24 3.74 6.40 12.91
C LYS A 24 2.70 5.83 11.94
N VAL A 25 2.97 4.63 11.44
CA VAL A 25 2.12 3.97 10.43
C VAL A 25 1.31 2.86 11.09
N GLY A 26 -0.02 2.96 10.99
CA GLY A 26 -0.94 1.86 11.22
C GLY A 26 -1.09 1.02 9.96
N ILE A 27 -0.85 -0.28 10.05
CA ILE A 27 -1.09 -1.23 8.95
C ILE A 27 -2.27 -2.12 9.28
N VAL A 28 -3.10 -2.40 8.27
CA VAL A 28 -4.30 -3.22 8.44
C VAL A 28 -4.36 -4.27 7.36
N SER A 29 -4.55 -5.51 7.78
CA SER A 29 -4.79 -6.65 6.93
C SER A 29 -6.07 -7.38 7.34
N ARG A 30 -6.70 -8.02 6.35
CA ARG A 30 -7.78 -8.99 6.59
C ARG A 30 -7.36 -10.38 6.15
N ASP A 31 -8.21 -11.32 6.49
CA ASP A 31 -8.16 -12.68 6.00
C ASP A 31 -9.46 -12.99 5.23
N TYR A 32 -9.34 -13.38 3.96
CA TYR A 32 -10.48 -13.62 3.07
C TYR A 32 -11.42 -14.73 3.55
N ARG A 33 -10.99 -15.56 4.51
CA ARG A 33 -11.81 -16.63 5.09
C ARG A 33 -12.89 -16.10 6.03
N TYR A 34 -12.76 -14.86 6.49
CA TYR A 34 -13.73 -14.23 7.36
C TYR A 34 -14.56 -13.20 6.59
N GLU A 35 -15.87 -13.31 6.71
CA GLU A 35 -16.81 -12.24 6.40
C GLU A 35 -17.19 -11.51 7.68
N PHE A 36 -17.39 -10.21 7.58
CA PHE A 36 -17.69 -9.35 8.71
C PHE A 36 -19.06 -8.72 8.50
N ASN A 37 -20.09 -9.25 9.16
CA ASN A 37 -21.48 -8.80 9.02
C ASN A 37 -21.95 -8.82 7.55
N GLY A 38 -21.62 -9.89 6.81
CA GLY A 38 -21.95 -10.05 5.39
C GLY A 38 -21.09 -9.19 4.45
N HIS A 39 -20.02 -8.58 4.95
CA HIS A 39 -19.04 -7.86 4.15
C HIS A 39 -17.68 -8.55 4.15
N ALA A 40 -17.22 -8.91 2.96
CA ALA A 40 -15.85 -9.37 2.73
C ALA A 40 -14.90 -8.18 2.57
N ASP A 41 -14.99 -7.14 3.42
CA ASP A 41 -14.17 -5.91 3.37
C ASP A 41 -14.03 -5.22 4.75
N PHE A 42 -13.26 -4.13 4.83
CA PHE A 42 -13.01 -3.42 6.10
C PHE A 42 -14.18 -2.53 6.57
N SER A 43 -15.30 -2.49 5.85
CA SER A 43 -16.33 -1.46 6.05
C SER A 43 -17.20 -1.66 7.29
N SER A 44 -17.39 -2.90 7.75
CA SER A 44 -18.32 -3.24 8.84
C SER A 44 -17.88 -2.68 10.19
N ASN A 45 -16.57 -2.62 10.44
CA ASN A 45 -15.97 -2.12 11.69
C ASN A 45 -15.07 -0.91 11.45
N LEU A 46 -15.23 -0.21 10.33
CA LEU A 46 -14.31 0.84 9.90
C LEU A 46 -14.14 1.95 10.93
N GLU A 47 -15.23 2.45 11.52
CA GLU A 47 -15.15 3.52 12.52
C GLU A 47 -14.32 3.12 13.73
N LYS A 48 -14.57 1.92 14.26
CA LYS A 48 -13.82 1.38 15.40
C LYS A 48 -12.35 1.16 15.06
N LEU A 49 -12.07 0.61 13.87
CA LEU A 49 -10.71 0.42 13.37
C LEU A 49 -9.94 1.75 13.27
N LEU A 50 -10.55 2.77 12.66
CA LEU A 50 -9.94 4.09 12.52
C LEU A 50 -9.70 4.73 13.90
N ASN A 51 -10.66 4.60 14.83
CA ASN A 51 -10.52 5.12 16.19
C ASN A 51 -9.39 4.44 16.98
N ILE A 52 -9.18 3.13 16.82
CA ILE A 52 -8.05 2.42 17.43
C ILE A 52 -6.73 3.05 16.94
N LEU A 53 -6.56 3.14 15.63
CA LEU A 53 -5.32 3.65 15.03
C LEU A 53 -5.09 5.14 15.33
N ASP A 54 -6.15 5.95 15.37
CA ASP A 54 -6.06 7.37 15.72
C ASP A 54 -5.66 7.55 17.19
N ARG A 55 -6.23 6.76 18.12
CA ARG A 55 -5.87 6.79 19.56
C ARG A 55 -4.42 6.36 19.81
N GLU A 56 -3.93 5.40 19.04
CA GLU A 56 -2.53 4.98 19.07
C GLU A 56 -1.58 6.04 18.46
N GLY A 57 -2.13 7.15 17.96
CA GLY A 57 -1.38 8.28 17.44
C GLY A 57 -0.81 8.06 16.04
N CYS A 58 -1.36 7.11 15.27
CA CYS A 58 -0.92 6.88 13.89
C CYS A 58 -1.22 8.11 13.04
N ASP A 59 -0.25 8.53 12.21
CA ASP A 59 -0.45 9.61 11.24
C ASP A 59 -0.76 9.07 9.82
N VAL A 60 -0.47 7.80 9.58
CA VAL A 60 -0.81 7.09 8.33
C VAL A 60 -1.57 5.81 8.66
N ILE A 61 -2.59 5.51 7.86
CA ILE A 61 -3.17 4.18 7.77
C ILE A 61 -2.90 3.60 6.39
N LEU A 62 -2.29 2.42 6.36
CA LEU A 62 -2.01 1.65 5.17
C LEU A 62 -2.81 0.34 5.21
N PHE A 63 -3.86 0.27 4.41
CA PHE A 63 -4.59 -0.98 4.21
C PHE A 63 -3.87 -1.88 3.20
N SER A 64 -3.95 -3.19 3.39
CA SER A 64 -3.77 -4.15 2.29
C SER A 64 -4.74 -3.84 1.15
N LEU A 65 -4.37 -4.21 -0.08
CA LEU A 65 -5.21 -3.96 -1.26
C LEU A 65 -6.51 -4.79 -1.22
N PHE A 66 -7.42 -4.58 -2.16
CA PHE A 66 -8.81 -5.05 -2.06
C PHE A 66 -9.45 -4.68 -0.71
N SER A 67 -9.32 -3.42 -0.30
CA SER A 67 -9.69 -2.96 1.03
C SER A 67 -11.19 -2.76 1.19
N PHE A 68 -11.84 -2.11 0.22
CA PHE A 68 -13.26 -1.76 0.29
C PHE A 68 -14.02 -2.17 -0.98
N ARG A 69 -15.12 -2.90 -0.82
CA ARG A 69 -15.99 -3.27 -1.93
C ARG A 69 -16.78 -2.03 -2.38
N THR A 70 -16.78 -1.75 -3.67
CA THR A 70 -17.60 -0.68 -4.25
C THR A 70 -19.07 -1.04 -4.09
N ARG A 71 -19.85 -0.13 -3.50
CA ARG A 71 -21.30 -0.26 -3.36
C ARG A 71 -21.95 1.12 -3.25
N GLN A 72 -23.21 1.21 -3.67
CA GLN A 72 -23.98 2.44 -3.61
C GLN A 72 -24.08 2.94 -2.16
N GLY A 73 -23.88 4.26 -1.96
CA GLY A 73 -23.99 4.90 -0.65
C GLY A 73 -22.80 4.71 0.29
N PHE A 74 -21.82 3.86 -0.04
CA PHE A 74 -20.59 3.76 0.77
C PHE A 74 -19.58 4.84 0.34
N SER A 75 -19.14 5.64 1.32
CA SER A 75 -18.02 6.55 1.18
C SER A 75 -17.17 6.47 2.44
N ILE A 76 -15.88 6.17 2.27
CA ILE A 76 -14.92 6.15 3.40
C ILE A 76 -14.76 7.54 4.03
N LYS A 77 -14.93 8.59 3.23
CA LYS A 77 -14.65 9.98 3.62
C LYS A 77 -15.50 10.45 4.81
N LYS A 78 -16.72 9.89 4.96
CA LYS A 78 -17.62 10.22 6.08
C LYS A 78 -17.02 9.85 7.45
N TYR A 79 -16.09 8.90 7.49
CA TYR A 79 -15.43 8.46 8.73
C TYR A 79 -14.20 9.30 9.09
N PHE A 80 -13.80 10.26 8.25
CA PHE A 80 -12.58 11.05 8.49
C PHE A 80 -12.81 12.35 9.28
N ALA A 81 -14.06 12.72 9.54
CA ALA A 81 -14.40 13.99 10.18
C ALA A 81 -13.79 14.14 11.58
N ASN A 82 -13.73 13.04 12.33
CA ASN A 82 -13.33 13.04 13.74
C ASN A 82 -11.89 12.55 13.98
N LEU A 83 -11.10 12.32 12.92
CA LEU A 83 -9.72 11.86 13.08
C LEU A 83 -8.80 13.03 13.44
N ILE A 84 -8.05 12.85 14.54
CA ILE A 84 -7.19 13.86 15.14
C ILE A 84 -5.77 13.71 14.60
N ASN A 85 -5.21 12.50 14.69
CA ASN A 85 -3.80 12.21 14.42
C ASN A 85 -3.57 11.77 12.98
N ILE A 86 -4.51 11.03 12.39
CA ILE A 86 -4.37 10.48 11.04
C ILE A 86 -4.43 11.61 10.00
N LYS A 87 -3.45 11.59 9.11
CA LYS A 87 -3.24 12.58 8.04
C LYS A 87 -3.25 11.96 6.65
N LEU A 88 -3.08 10.64 6.55
CA LEU A 88 -3.03 9.89 5.30
C LEU A 88 -3.72 8.54 5.46
N VAL A 89 -4.62 8.21 4.55
CA VAL A 89 -5.29 6.90 4.49
C VAL A 89 -5.13 6.33 3.09
N ILE A 90 -4.49 5.18 2.96
CA ILE A 90 -4.17 4.52 1.69
C ILE A 90 -4.92 3.19 1.60
N PHE A 91 -5.66 2.99 0.50
CA PHE A 91 -6.44 1.78 0.27
C PHE A 91 -6.78 1.56 -1.20
N GLU A 92 -7.34 0.39 -1.51
CA GLU A 92 -7.91 0.07 -2.82
C GLU A 92 -9.39 -0.28 -2.73
N THR A 93 -10.17 0.17 -3.71
CA THR A 93 -11.53 -0.31 -3.92
C THR A 93 -11.58 -1.43 -4.95
N PHE A 94 -12.51 -2.36 -4.76
CA PHE A 94 -12.66 -3.52 -5.63
C PHE A 94 -14.13 -3.88 -5.82
N GLN A 95 -14.39 -4.72 -6.82
CA GLN A 95 -15.67 -5.40 -7.01
C GLN A 95 -15.43 -6.87 -7.33
N PHE A 96 -16.50 -7.65 -7.34
CA PHE A 96 -16.49 -9.00 -7.90
C PHE A 96 -16.90 -8.94 -9.38
N ASP A 97 -16.23 -9.71 -10.24
CA ASP A 97 -16.72 -9.99 -11.57
C ASP A 97 -17.83 -11.07 -11.55
N GLU A 98 -18.36 -11.41 -12.72
CA GLU A 98 -19.41 -12.43 -12.90
C GLU A 98 -19.01 -13.82 -12.39
N ARG A 99 -17.71 -14.07 -12.19
CA ARG A 99 -17.16 -15.34 -11.70
C ARG A 99 -16.77 -15.26 -10.22
N ASN A 100 -17.21 -14.22 -9.50
CA ASN A 100 -16.84 -13.93 -8.11
C ASN A 100 -15.34 -13.73 -7.90
N ILE A 101 -14.62 -13.24 -8.92
CA ILE A 101 -13.19 -12.91 -8.82
C ILE A 101 -13.04 -11.43 -8.47
N TYR A 102 -12.11 -11.14 -7.56
CA TYR A 102 -11.74 -9.79 -7.18
C TYR A 102 -11.19 -9.01 -8.37
N LYS A 103 -11.77 -7.85 -8.65
CA LYS A 103 -11.35 -6.90 -9.68
C LYS A 103 -11.05 -5.54 -9.03
N PRO A 104 -9.82 -5.01 -9.14
CA PRO A 104 -9.50 -3.68 -8.63
C PRO A 104 -10.26 -2.62 -9.44
N ILE A 105 -10.78 -1.61 -8.75
CA ILE A 105 -11.51 -0.49 -9.35
C ILE A 105 -10.68 0.79 -9.27
N GLY A 106 -10.10 1.08 -8.12
CA GLY A 106 -9.25 2.26 -7.96
C GLY A 106 -8.41 2.18 -6.70
N ASN A 107 -7.23 2.80 -6.76
CA ASN A 107 -6.40 2.96 -5.59
C ASN A 107 -6.43 4.44 -5.15
N TYR A 108 -6.52 4.66 -3.84
CA TYR A 108 -6.83 5.96 -3.26
C TYR A 108 -5.87 6.28 -2.11
N ALA A 109 -5.42 7.53 -2.05
CA ALA A 109 -4.79 8.12 -0.89
C ALA A 109 -5.62 9.35 -0.53
N TYR A 110 -6.21 9.36 0.65
CA TYR A 110 -6.81 10.56 1.20
C TYR A 110 -5.81 11.20 2.14
N HIS A 111 -5.51 12.48 1.91
CA HIS A 111 -4.61 13.23 2.78
C HIS A 111 -5.30 14.47 3.34
N LYS A 112 -4.99 14.80 4.60
CA LYS A 112 -5.52 15.99 5.29
C LYS A 112 -4.64 17.20 4.94
N ASP A 113 -5.23 18.22 4.33
CA ASP A 113 -4.61 19.54 4.24
C ASP A 113 -4.87 20.28 5.55
N HIS A 114 -3.82 20.48 6.34
CA HIS A 114 -3.89 21.15 7.63
C HIS A 114 -4.20 22.64 7.53
N LYS A 115 -3.90 23.30 6.39
CA LYS A 115 -4.14 24.74 6.25
C LYS A 115 -5.62 25.06 6.16
N ILE A 116 -6.39 24.19 5.51
CA ILE A 116 -7.83 24.37 5.27
C ILE A 116 -8.69 23.29 5.95
N ASN A 117 -8.06 22.46 6.79
CA ASN A 117 -8.68 21.32 7.48
C ASN A 117 -9.57 20.45 6.58
N LYS A 118 -9.08 20.13 5.38
CA LYS A 118 -9.86 19.41 4.34
C LYS A 118 -9.15 18.14 3.90
N TRP A 119 -9.91 17.07 3.75
CA TRP A 119 -9.44 15.83 3.13
C TRP A 119 -9.48 15.94 1.60
N ASN A 120 -8.32 15.77 0.99
CA ASN A 120 -8.12 15.72 -0.45
C ASN A 120 -7.93 14.27 -0.89
N GLU A 121 -8.53 13.92 -2.02
CA GLU A 121 -8.43 12.61 -2.62
C GLU A 121 -7.33 12.61 -3.69
N TYR A 122 -6.52 11.57 -3.67
CA TYR A 122 -5.51 11.31 -4.68
C TYR A 122 -5.71 9.89 -5.23
N LYS A 123 -6.04 9.78 -6.52
CA LYS A 123 -6.22 8.50 -7.21
C LYS A 123 -4.96 8.09 -7.94
N TYR A 124 -4.66 6.80 -7.94
CA TYR A 124 -3.54 6.23 -8.67
C TYR A 124 -3.86 4.82 -9.16
N GLN A 125 -2.98 4.29 -10.00
CA GLN A 125 -3.10 2.96 -10.59
C GLN A 125 -1.78 2.23 -10.47
N GLN A 126 -1.82 0.95 -10.13
CA GLN A 126 -0.65 0.09 -10.27
C GLN A 126 -0.20 0.09 -11.73
N LYS A 127 1.08 0.34 -11.99
CA LYS A 127 1.62 0.40 -13.36
C LYS A 127 2.13 -0.95 -13.86
N PHE A 128 2.62 -1.81 -12.97
CA PHE A 128 3.03 -3.18 -13.31
C PHE A 128 3.03 -4.10 -12.09
N GLY A 129 2.83 -5.41 -12.30
CA GLY A 129 3.01 -6.45 -11.29
C GLY A 129 4.32 -7.21 -11.49
N SER A 130 4.70 -7.46 -12.74
CA SER A 130 5.92 -8.16 -13.14
C SER A 130 6.68 -7.38 -14.20
N LEU A 131 8.02 -7.52 -14.22
CA LEU A 131 8.86 -6.97 -15.29
C LEU A 131 8.59 -7.63 -16.66
N SER A 132 7.90 -8.77 -16.70
CA SER A 132 7.50 -9.45 -17.93
C SER A 132 6.22 -8.88 -18.57
N GLU A 133 5.48 -8.04 -17.85
CA GLU A 133 4.18 -7.51 -18.29
C GLU A 133 4.28 -6.12 -18.91
N ILE A 134 5.47 -5.51 -18.88
CA ILE A 134 5.69 -4.11 -19.18
C ILE A 134 7.03 -3.94 -19.91
N SER A 135 7.12 -2.95 -20.80
CA SER A 135 8.37 -2.67 -21.51
C SER A 135 9.41 -2.01 -20.59
N ASN A 136 10.69 -2.10 -20.95
CA ASN A 136 11.74 -1.39 -20.23
C ASN A 136 11.53 0.14 -20.25
N GLU A 137 11.01 0.66 -21.35
CA GLU A 137 10.70 2.09 -21.51
C GLU A 137 9.59 2.51 -20.54
N ASP A 138 8.51 1.74 -20.45
CA ASP A 138 7.40 2.04 -19.56
C ASP A 138 7.80 1.96 -18.07
N ILE A 139 8.73 1.08 -17.69
CA ILE A 139 9.31 1.09 -16.34
C ILE A 139 10.13 2.37 -16.12
N GLY A 140 10.89 2.80 -17.12
CA GLY A 140 11.60 4.09 -17.10
C GLY A 140 10.64 5.27 -16.92
N ASN A 141 9.54 5.29 -17.68
CA ASN A 141 8.48 6.30 -17.57
C ASN A 141 7.79 6.27 -16.20
N PHE A 142 7.56 5.08 -15.64
CA PHE A 142 7.08 4.96 -14.27
C PHE A 142 8.03 5.63 -13.27
N VAL A 143 9.33 5.31 -13.34
CA VAL A 143 10.34 5.87 -12.42
C VAL A 143 10.45 7.39 -12.57
N LYS A 144 10.36 7.90 -13.80
CA LYS A 144 10.55 9.32 -14.10
C LYS A 144 9.30 10.16 -13.83
N ASP A 145 8.14 9.70 -14.25
CA ASP A 145 6.94 10.53 -14.37
C ASP A 145 5.86 10.18 -13.33
N GLU A 146 5.78 8.92 -12.90
CA GLU A 146 4.75 8.45 -11.96
C GLU A 146 5.23 8.43 -10.51
N LEU A 147 6.48 7.99 -10.28
CA LEU A 147 7.07 7.89 -8.95
C LEU A 147 7.08 9.23 -8.19
N PRO A 148 7.46 10.37 -8.80
CA PRO A 148 7.46 11.64 -8.09
C PRO A 148 6.08 12.01 -7.58
N LEU A 149 5.01 11.61 -8.27
CA LEU A 149 3.63 11.98 -7.91
C LEU A 149 3.08 11.18 -6.73
N ARG A 150 3.78 10.12 -6.32
CA ARG A 150 3.39 9.22 -5.22
C ARG A 150 4.13 9.52 -3.93
N ILE A 151 4.83 10.65 -3.87
CA ILE A 151 5.51 11.12 -2.67
C ILE A 151 4.51 11.91 -1.81
N PHE A 152 4.48 11.59 -0.52
CA PHE A 152 3.66 12.23 0.51
C PHE A 152 4.62 12.72 1.61
N GLY A 153 5.34 13.81 1.32
CA GLY A 153 6.44 14.34 2.13
C GLY A 153 7.60 13.35 2.27
N ASN A 154 7.85 12.84 3.48
CA ASN A 154 8.94 11.88 3.73
C ASN A 154 8.58 10.42 3.40
N SER A 155 7.44 10.17 2.77
CA SER A 155 6.97 8.83 2.41
C SER A 155 6.64 8.71 0.92
N ILE A 156 6.68 7.50 0.38
CA ILE A 156 6.34 7.20 -1.01
C ILE A 156 5.56 5.91 -1.12
N LEU A 157 4.64 5.83 -2.08
CA LEU A 157 3.82 4.67 -2.33
C LEU A 157 4.35 3.85 -3.53
N LEU A 158 4.60 2.56 -3.30
CA LEU A 158 4.85 1.55 -4.34
C LEU A 158 3.81 0.43 -4.19
N ILE A 159 2.98 0.20 -5.19
CA ILE A 159 1.83 -0.71 -5.08
C ILE A 159 2.25 -2.11 -5.48
N CYS A 160 1.96 -3.09 -4.62
CA CYS A 160 2.08 -4.51 -4.94
C CYS A 160 3.45 -4.85 -5.57
N GLY A 161 3.43 -5.27 -6.83
CA GLY A 161 4.58 -5.69 -7.61
C GLY A 161 5.44 -4.57 -8.17
N GLU A 162 5.12 -3.28 -7.98
CA GLU A 162 5.96 -2.16 -8.45
C GLU A 162 7.36 -2.17 -7.81
N THR A 163 7.49 -2.79 -6.63
CA THR A 163 8.79 -3.09 -6.01
C THR A 163 9.68 -4.00 -6.87
N ASN A 164 9.15 -4.66 -7.91
CA ASN A 164 9.92 -5.39 -8.90
C ASN A 164 10.77 -4.51 -9.80
N GLY A 165 10.62 -3.17 -9.77
CA GLY A 165 11.52 -2.24 -10.47
C GLY A 165 12.99 -2.35 -10.01
N VAL A 166 13.27 -3.02 -8.90
CA VAL A 166 14.60 -3.60 -8.63
C VAL A 166 14.61 -5.10 -8.96
N LYS A 167 15.57 -5.54 -9.75
CA LYS A 167 15.63 -6.91 -10.31
C LYS A 167 16.51 -7.80 -9.44
N TYR A 168 16.07 -9.04 -9.18
CA TYR A 168 16.98 -10.07 -8.66
C TYR A 168 17.60 -10.82 -9.83
N THR A 169 18.93 -10.92 -9.85
CA THR A 169 19.67 -11.61 -10.91
C THR A 169 20.24 -12.91 -10.36
N LYS A 170 19.73 -14.05 -10.85
CA LYS A 170 20.09 -15.39 -10.38
C LYS A 170 21.57 -15.71 -10.54
N ALA A 171 22.17 -15.31 -11.66
CA ALA A 171 23.58 -15.56 -11.97
C ALA A 171 24.53 -14.98 -10.89
N PHE A 172 24.20 -13.80 -10.38
CA PHE A 172 25.02 -13.09 -9.38
C PHE A 172 24.43 -13.14 -7.97
N LYS A 173 23.26 -13.78 -7.79
CA LYS A 173 22.49 -13.83 -6.54
C LYS A 173 22.33 -12.46 -5.85
N LYS A 174 22.18 -11.38 -6.63
CA LYS A 174 22.13 -9.99 -6.14
C LYS A 174 20.92 -9.23 -6.66
N ILE A 175 20.58 -8.15 -5.97
CA ILE A 175 19.61 -7.16 -6.45
C ILE A 175 20.32 -6.11 -7.29
N GLU A 176 19.75 -5.80 -8.45
CA GLU A 176 20.22 -4.80 -9.41
C GLU A 176 19.14 -3.75 -9.63
N ASP A 177 19.51 -2.48 -9.50
CA ASP A 177 18.62 -1.33 -9.73
C ASP A 177 18.77 -0.80 -11.17
N ILE A 178 18.49 -1.67 -12.14
CA ILE A 178 18.70 -1.40 -13.58
C ILE A 178 17.91 -0.17 -14.02
N TYR A 179 16.69 -0.02 -13.51
CA TYR A 179 15.79 1.09 -13.84
C TYR A 179 15.96 2.30 -12.91
N ARG A 180 16.94 2.27 -12.01
CA ARG A 180 17.24 3.36 -11.06
C ARG A 180 16.07 3.73 -10.15
N LEU A 181 15.17 2.79 -9.85
CA LEU A 181 14.03 2.98 -8.97
C LEU A 181 14.47 3.47 -7.59
N ARG A 182 15.45 2.80 -6.95
CA ARG A 182 15.92 3.20 -5.61
C ARG A 182 16.60 4.56 -5.67
N LYS A 183 17.38 4.81 -6.73
CA LYS A 183 18.07 6.09 -6.95
C LYS A 183 17.11 7.26 -7.17
N ALA A 184 15.96 7.02 -7.81
CA ALA A 184 14.95 8.04 -8.09
C ALA A 184 14.15 8.45 -6.85
N ILE A 185 14.10 7.61 -5.80
CA ILE A 185 13.47 7.98 -4.53
C ILE A 185 14.37 8.98 -3.79
N PRO A 186 13.90 10.22 -3.53
CA PRO A 186 14.68 11.25 -2.86
C PRO A 186 15.25 10.81 -1.50
N ALA A 187 16.34 11.45 -1.09
CA ALA A 187 17.06 11.07 0.13
C ALA A 187 16.28 11.38 1.41
N ASP A 188 15.42 12.40 1.38
CA ASP A 188 14.48 12.81 2.43
C ASP A 188 13.22 11.94 2.50
N VAL A 189 12.93 11.15 1.45
CA VAL A 189 11.91 10.10 1.50
C VAL A 189 12.46 8.88 2.23
N LYS A 190 12.04 8.75 3.49
CA LYS A 190 12.48 7.72 4.44
C LYS A 190 11.55 6.53 4.56
N ILE A 191 10.36 6.55 3.95
CA ILE A 191 9.37 5.48 4.12
C ILE A 191 8.80 5.07 2.77
N ILE A 192 8.87 3.78 2.45
CA ILE A 192 8.15 3.16 1.34
C ILE A 192 6.96 2.42 1.92
N LEU A 193 5.77 2.88 1.55
CA LEU A 193 4.50 2.22 1.83
C LEU A 193 4.21 1.27 0.67
N ASN A 194 4.00 -0.01 0.97
CA ASN A 194 3.79 -1.05 -0.04
C ASN A 194 2.56 -1.92 0.26
N PRO A 195 1.35 -1.44 -0.05
CA PRO A 195 0.16 -2.26 0.05
C PRO A 195 0.17 -3.33 -1.06
N ILE A 196 -0.24 -4.55 -0.72
CA ILE A 196 -0.21 -5.72 -1.61
C ILE A 196 -1.56 -6.44 -1.50
N HIS A 197 -2.00 -7.10 -2.58
CA HIS A 197 -3.22 -7.92 -2.57
C HIS A 197 -3.05 -9.13 -1.65
N ASP A 198 -2.08 -9.99 -1.97
CA ASP A 198 -1.87 -11.28 -1.31
C ASP A 198 -0.39 -11.53 -1.02
N ARG A 199 -0.09 -12.49 -0.15
CA ARG A 199 1.29 -12.81 0.22
C ARG A 199 2.13 -13.16 -1.02
N MET A 200 3.19 -12.39 -1.25
CA MET A 200 4.19 -12.71 -2.26
C MET A 200 5.19 -13.75 -1.71
N THR A 201 5.05 -14.99 -2.14
CA THR A 201 5.81 -16.14 -1.60
C THR A 201 7.22 -16.30 -2.16
N ARG A 202 7.55 -15.61 -3.25
CA ARG A 202 8.88 -15.64 -3.88
C ARG A 202 9.93 -15.01 -2.95
N PHE A 203 11.01 -15.74 -2.65
CA PHE A 203 12.06 -15.26 -1.74
C PHE A 203 12.73 -13.97 -2.24
N GLU A 204 12.77 -13.77 -3.56
CA GLU A 204 13.32 -12.56 -4.19
C GLU A 204 12.61 -11.30 -3.71
N MET A 205 11.31 -11.38 -3.37
CA MET A 205 10.57 -10.22 -2.87
C MET A 205 11.09 -9.74 -1.51
N LYS A 206 11.52 -10.67 -0.65
CA LYS A 206 12.20 -10.32 0.60
C LYS A 206 13.52 -9.58 0.31
N LEU A 207 14.34 -10.11 -0.59
CA LEU A 207 15.62 -9.50 -0.96
C LEU A 207 15.45 -8.10 -1.57
N LYS A 208 14.44 -7.89 -2.42
CA LYS A 208 14.11 -6.59 -3.02
C LYS A 208 13.72 -5.56 -1.97
N ARG A 209 12.86 -5.94 -1.00
CA ARG A 209 12.44 -5.04 0.09
C ARG A 209 13.61 -4.68 1.03
N ILE A 210 14.49 -5.65 1.32
CA ILE A 210 15.75 -5.40 2.04
C ILE A 210 16.59 -4.37 1.29
N TYR A 211 16.81 -4.56 -0.02
CA TYR A 211 17.57 -3.63 -0.84
C TYR A 211 16.96 -2.21 -0.87
N LEU A 212 15.63 -2.11 -1.03
CA LEU A 212 14.92 -0.82 -1.04
C LEU A 212 14.96 -0.10 0.32
N SER A 213 15.09 -0.83 1.42
CA SER A 213 15.18 -0.28 2.79
C SER A 213 16.57 0.28 3.15
N GLN A 214 17.59 0.05 2.33
CA GLN A 214 18.92 0.63 2.55
C GLN A 214 18.90 2.17 2.54
N ASN A 215 19.92 2.79 3.13
CA ASN A 215 20.03 4.25 3.36
C ASN A 215 19.03 4.78 4.40
N LYS A 216 18.88 4.03 5.52
CA LYS A 216 17.99 4.40 6.64
C LYS A 216 16.54 4.61 6.19
N ARG A 217 16.05 3.71 5.33
CA ARG A 217 14.70 3.77 4.78
C ARG A 217 13.86 2.64 5.36
N TRP A 218 12.63 2.94 5.71
CA TRP A 218 11.61 1.96 6.06
C TRP A 218 10.95 1.42 4.80
N VAL A 219 10.73 0.12 4.72
CA VAL A 219 9.85 -0.52 3.74
C VAL A 219 8.78 -1.27 4.52
N ILE A 220 7.54 -0.81 4.40
CA ILE A 220 6.38 -1.33 5.13
C ILE A 220 5.44 -1.98 4.12
N SER A 221 5.39 -3.30 4.12
CA SER A 221 4.54 -4.09 3.23
C SER A 221 3.42 -4.77 3.99
N VAL A 222 2.17 -4.69 3.51
CA VAL A 222 0.99 -5.34 4.12
C VAL A 222 0.15 -6.01 3.03
N TRP A 223 -0.38 -7.21 3.30
CA TRP A 223 -1.16 -8.02 2.35
C TRP A 223 -2.33 -8.73 3.04
N ASN A 224 -3.27 -9.29 2.29
CA ASN A 224 -4.35 -10.12 2.84
C ASN A 224 -3.95 -11.59 2.99
N LYS A 225 -4.52 -12.26 4.00
CA LYS A 225 -4.43 -13.70 4.25
C LYS A 225 -5.63 -14.45 3.68
N GLY A 226 -5.55 -15.78 3.66
CA GLY A 226 -6.66 -16.66 3.33
C GLY A 226 -6.84 -16.91 1.83
N LYS A 227 -5.93 -16.40 0.98
CA LYS A 227 -6.04 -16.61 -0.46
C LYS A 227 -5.67 -18.06 -0.80
N GLU A 228 -6.62 -18.78 -1.36
CA GLU A 228 -6.38 -20.11 -1.94
C GLU A 228 -5.67 -20.01 -3.30
N ASP A 229 -4.66 -20.86 -3.48
CA ASP A 229 -4.06 -21.08 -4.80
C ASP A 229 -4.92 -22.01 -5.67
N LYS A 230 -4.49 -22.28 -6.90
CA LYS A 230 -5.21 -23.17 -7.84
C LYS A 230 -5.41 -24.59 -7.30
N SER A 231 -4.63 -24.99 -6.29
CA SER A 231 -4.72 -26.29 -5.62
C SER A 231 -5.49 -26.22 -4.30
N ARG A 232 -6.24 -25.14 -4.05
CA ARG A 232 -6.98 -24.87 -2.80
C ARG A 232 -6.08 -24.81 -1.56
N LYS A 233 -4.79 -24.52 -1.73
CA LYS A 233 -3.86 -24.36 -0.60
C LYS A 233 -3.71 -22.88 -0.26
N VAL A 234 -3.82 -22.58 1.03
CA VAL A 234 -3.52 -21.26 1.59
C VAL A 234 -2.04 -21.17 1.95
N ARG A 235 -1.37 -20.08 1.57
CA ARG A 235 0.09 -19.90 1.76
C ARG A 235 0.45 -18.68 2.62
N ASP A 236 -0.32 -18.42 3.66
CA ASP A 236 -0.16 -17.22 4.51
C ASP A 236 1.12 -17.24 5.37
N GLY A 237 1.53 -18.43 5.80
CA GLY A 237 2.57 -18.60 6.82
C GLY A 237 2.04 -18.26 8.22
N VAL A 238 2.91 -18.41 9.23
CA VAL A 238 2.55 -18.24 10.65
C VAL A 238 2.70 -16.81 11.18
N ASN A 239 3.35 -15.94 10.40
CA ASN A 239 3.57 -14.55 10.80
C ASN A 239 2.37 -13.68 10.45
N PRO A 240 2.23 -12.50 11.07
CA PRO A 240 1.28 -11.49 10.63
C PRO A 240 1.45 -11.14 9.15
N ALA A 241 0.40 -10.62 8.53
CA ALA A 241 0.32 -10.36 7.09
C ALA A 241 1.09 -9.10 6.64
N TRP A 242 2.29 -8.91 7.18
CA TRP A 242 3.18 -7.83 6.83
C TRP A 242 4.65 -8.20 6.96
N SER A 243 5.48 -7.39 6.33
CA SER A 243 6.92 -7.40 6.52
C SER A 243 7.43 -5.98 6.57
N VAL A 244 8.29 -5.70 7.56
CA VAL A 244 8.88 -4.38 7.75
C VAL A 244 10.39 -4.52 7.69
N TYR A 245 11.05 -3.62 6.95
CA TYR A 245 12.50 -3.56 6.87
C TYR A 245 12.96 -2.14 7.14
N HIS A 246 14.04 -1.99 7.91
CA HIS A 246 14.72 -0.72 8.12
C HIS A 246 16.21 -0.91 7.92
N ASN A 247 16.80 -0.11 7.03
CA ASN A 247 18.24 -0.11 6.75
C ASN A 247 18.82 -1.50 6.44
N GLY A 248 18.09 -2.31 5.67
CA GLY A 248 18.48 -3.67 5.28
C GLY A 248 18.16 -4.76 6.32
N ILE A 249 17.57 -4.41 7.47
CA ILE A 249 17.27 -5.35 8.55
C ILE A 249 15.76 -5.53 8.68
N GLU A 250 15.31 -6.78 8.85
CA GLU A 250 13.90 -7.08 9.11
C GLU A 250 13.52 -6.65 10.53
N VAL A 251 12.45 -5.87 10.65
CA VAL A 251 11.88 -5.43 11.93
C VAL A 251 10.61 -6.22 12.18
N LYS A 252 10.57 -6.95 13.30
CA LYS A 252 9.39 -7.73 13.70
C LYS A 252 8.40 -6.82 14.41
N ILE A 253 7.20 -6.71 13.83
CA ILE A 253 6.06 -5.97 14.39
C ILE A 253 5.02 -6.99 14.83
N LYS A 254 4.67 -6.97 16.12
CA LYS A 254 3.60 -7.79 16.66
C LYS A 254 2.24 -7.14 16.33
N PRO A 255 1.20 -7.93 16.08
CA PRO A 255 -0.14 -7.40 15.96
C PRO A 255 -0.58 -6.84 17.32
N ILE A 256 -1.38 -5.77 17.32
CA ILE A 256 -2.12 -5.37 18.51
C ILE A 256 -3.33 -6.29 18.68
N GLU A 257 -3.71 -6.55 19.93
CA GLU A 257 -4.95 -7.26 20.21
C GLU A 257 -6.14 -6.34 19.94
N SER A 258 -7.13 -6.87 19.22
CA SER A 258 -8.40 -6.20 19.03
C SER A 258 -9.48 -7.25 18.86
N ASP A 259 -10.72 -6.89 19.20
CA ASP A 259 -11.91 -7.70 18.92
C ASP A 259 -12.40 -7.53 17.47
N LEU A 260 -11.64 -6.80 16.66
CA LEU A 260 -11.82 -6.77 15.21
C LEU A 260 -11.05 -7.98 14.67
N ASN A 261 -11.68 -8.87 13.88
CA ASN A 261 -10.96 -9.99 13.24
C ASN A 261 -10.04 -9.53 12.08
N TYR A 262 -9.40 -8.36 12.23
CA TYR A 262 -8.36 -7.83 11.36
C TYR A 262 -7.00 -8.00 12.05
N GLU A 263 -5.94 -8.19 11.26
CA GLU A 263 -4.60 -8.04 11.79
C GLU A 263 -4.20 -6.57 11.71
N ILE A 264 -3.89 -5.97 12.85
CA ILE A 264 -3.53 -4.56 12.97
C ILE A 264 -2.11 -4.47 13.53
N GLY A 265 -1.23 -3.70 12.87
CA GLY A 265 0.13 -3.44 13.33
C GLY A 265 0.42 -1.95 13.42
N ILE A 266 1.30 -1.55 14.33
CA ILE A 266 1.74 -0.16 14.52
C ILE A 266 3.25 -0.10 14.36
N ILE A 267 3.74 0.85 13.58
CA ILE A 267 5.16 1.04 13.30
C ILE A 267 5.55 2.49 13.60
N ASP A 268 6.41 2.68 14.59
CA ASP A 268 7.12 3.94 14.81
C ASP A 268 8.29 4.06 13.83
N THR A 269 8.27 5.11 13.00
CA THR A 269 9.30 5.36 11.98
C THR A 269 10.20 6.54 12.32
N ILE A 270 10.07 7.11 13.52
CA ILE A 270 10.98 8.13 14.06
C ILE A 270 12.34 7.46 14.31
N ASP A 271 13.41 8.12 13.88
CA ASP A 271 14.78 7.60 13.73
C ASP A 271 15.21 6.60 14.83
N ARG A 272 15.48 5.36 14.39
CA ARG A 272 16.35 4.38 15.04
C ARG A 272 17.72 4.37 14.37
#